data_AF-A0ABD3ECE1-F1
#
_entry.id   AF-A0ABD3ECE1-F1
#
_cell.length_a   1.000
_cell.length_b   1.000
_cell.length_c   1.000
_cell.angle_alpha   90.00
_cell.angle_beta   90.00
_cell.angle_gamma   90.00
#
_symmetry.space_group_name_H-M   'P 1'
#
loop_
_entity.id
_entity.type
_entity.pdbx_description
1 polymer ?
#
loop_
_entity_poly.entity_id
_entity_poly.type
_entity_poly.pdbx_seq_one_letter_code
_entity_poly.pdbx_strand_id
1 'polypeptide(L)'
;MFFRDIYKYKPIPNVYNLVLAMLWRHPENVKLEEVKVVHYCAAGSKPWRYTGQEENMERLDIKMLVDKWSDIYNDDTLDYNPSIATAAVLPVDEGQLTVELTEAAGVVHYIAAPSAA
;
A
#
# COMPACT_ATOMS: atom_id res chain seq x y z
N MET A 1 -26.54 -19.27 -4.10
CA MET A 1 -25.12 -18.90 -4.29
C MET A 1 -25.00 -17.39 -4.11
N PHE A 2 -24.21 -16.91 -3.14
CA PHE A 2 -24.19 -15.51 -2.70
C PHE A 2 -23.66 -14.50 -3.74
N PHE A 3 -23.05 -14.98 -4.82
CA PHE A 3 -22.60 -14.16 -5.94
C PHE A 3 -23.57 -14.33 -7.11
N ARG A 4 -24.67 -13.57 -7.11
CA ARG A 4 -25.65 -13.59 -8.20
C ARG A 4 -25.12 -12.93 -9.49
N ASP A 5 -24.09 -12.08 -9.37
CA ASP A 5 -23.56 -11.27 -10.47
C ASP A 5 -22.06 -11.48 -10.69
N ILE A 6 -21.61 -12.73 -10.89
CA ILE A 6 -20.18 -13.06 -11.10
C ILE A 6 -19.55 -12.24 -12.24
N TYR A 7 -20.33 -11.88 -13.27
CA TYR A 7 -19.90 -11.05 -14.39
C TYR A 7 -19.61 -9.58 -14.02
N LYS A 8 -20.08 -9.10 -12.86
CA LYS A 8 -19.77 -7.76 -12.34
C LYS A 8 -18.46 -7.75 -11.53
N TYR A 9 -17.97 -8.91 -11.10
CA TYR A 9 -16.71 -9.02 -10.39
C TYR A 9 -15.55 -9.11 -11.37
N LYS A 10 -14.85 -7.99 -11.55
CA LYS A 10 -13.60 -7.96 -12.30
C LYS A 10 -12.43 -8.19 -11.34
N PRO A 11 -11.62 -9.24 -11.51
CA PRO A 11 -10.44 -9.44 -10.68
C PRO A 11 -9.48 -8.26 -10.85
N ILE A 12 -8.80 -7.88 -9.78
CA ILE A 12 -7.77 -6.83 -9.83
C ILE A 12 -6.61 -7.36 -10.70
N PRO A 13 -6.22 -6.64 -11.76
CA PRO A 13 -5.07 -7.06 -12.59
C PRO A 13 -3.78 -7.07 -11.78
N ASN A 14 -2.86 -7.98 -12.12
CA ASN A 14 -1.53 -8.12 -11.49
C ASN A 14 -0.76 -6.79 -11.42
N VAL A 15 -0.94 -5.92 -12.41
CA VAL A 15 -0.31 -4.59 -12.46
C VAL A 15 -0.60 -3.74 -11.21
N TYR A 16 -1.79 -3.87 -10.62
CA TYR A 16 -2.22 -3.10 -9.45
C TYR A 16 -1.98 -3.82 -8.12
N ASN A 17 -1.50 -5.06 -8.15
CA ASN A 17 -1.17 -5.85 -6.97
C ASN A 17 -0.28 -7.03 -7.39
N LEU A 18 0.97 -6.76 -7.75
CA LEU A 18 1.88 -7.80 -8.17
C LEU A 18 2.31 -8.60 -6.95
N VAL A 19 1.66 -9.74 -6.74
CA VAL A 19 2.11 -10.78 -5.81
C VAL A 19 3.44 -11.33 -6.32
N LEU A 20 4.52 -11.12 -5.56
CA LEU A 20 5.89 -11.40 -6.03
C LEU A 20 6.11 -12.80 -6.60
N ALA A 21 5.43 -13.81 -6.03
CA ALA A 21 5.50 -15.19 -6.50
C ALA A 21 5.07 -15.39 -7.97
N MET A 22 4.33 -14.44 -8.54
CA MET A 22 3.96 -14.48 -9.96
C MET A 22 5.19 -14.40 -10.88
N LEU A 23 6.29 -13.78 -10.45
CA LEU A 23 7.51 -13.65 -11.25
C LEU A 23 8.18 -14.99 -11.59
N TRP A 24 7.95 -16.04 -10.79
CA TRP A 24 8.53 -17.36 -11.03
C TRP A 24 7.49 -18.48 -11.18
N ARG A 25 6.25 -18.28 -10.72
CA ARG A 25 5.17 -19.26 -10.92
C ARG A 25 4.44 -19.08 -12.26
N HIS A 26 4.25 -17.83 -12.67
CA HIS A 26 3.50 -17.46 -13.88
C HIS A 26 4.14 -16.25 -14.59
N PRO A 27 5.44 -16.32 -14.96
CA PRO A 27 6.14 -15.20 -15.57
C PRO A 27 5.48 -14.72 -16.87
N GLU A 28 4.80 -15.60 -17.60
CA GLU A 28 4.04 -15.27 -18.81
C GLU A 28 2.89 -14.27 -18.57
N ASN A 29 2.42 -14.15 -17.33
CA ASN A 29 1.32 -13.28 -16.92
C ASN A 29 1.81 -11.97 -16.26
N VAL A 30 3.13 -11.71 -16.30
CA VAL A 30 3.73 -10.51 -15.71
C VAL A 30 4.45 -9.70 -16.77
N LYS A 31 3.97 -8.46 -16.97
CA LYS A 31 4.69 -7.42 -17.69
C LYS A 31 5.22 -6.42 -16.67
N LEU A 32 6.48 -6.60 -16.26
CA LEU A 32 7.02 -5.94 -15.07
C LEU A 32 7.10 -4.41 -15.24
N GLU A 33 7.34 -3.95 -16.45
CA GLU A 33 7.37 -2.55 -16.85
C GLU A 33 6.03 -1.83 -16.74
N GLU A 34 4.91 -2.56 -16.77
CA GLU A 34 3.57 -1.99 -16.63
C GLU A 34 3.11 -1.94 -15.15
N VAL A 35 3.83 -2.59 -14.23
CA VAL A 35 3.43 -2.77 -12.82
C VAL A 35 3.46 -1.45 -12.06
N LYS A 36 2.38 -1.21 -11.30
CA LYS A 36 2.17 -0.01 -10.48
C LYS A 36 2.34 -0.26 -8.99
N VAL A 37 1.99 -1.46 -8.52
CA VAL A 37 2.06 -1.82 -7.10
C VAL A 37 2.67 -3.21 -6.95
N VAL A 38 3.67 -3.32 -6.10
CA VAL A 38 4.36 -4.57 -5.76
C VAL A 38 3.96 -5.02 -4.35
N HIS A 39 3.59 -6.29 -4.22
CA HIS A 39 3.26 -6.90 -2.95
C HIS A 39 4.35 -7.90 -2.53
N TYR A 40 5.19 -7.46 -1.60
CA TYR A 40 6.26 -8.23 -0.96
C TYR A 40 5.74 -9.27 0.03
N CYS A 41 5.08 -10.31 -0.47
CA CYS A 41 4.43 -11.35 0.35
C CYS A 41 5.29 -12.61 0.58
N ALA A 42 6.31 -12.85 -0.24
CA ALA A 42 7.15 -14.03 -0.15
C ALA A 42 8.15 -13.95 1.02
N ALA A 43 8.60 -15.09 1.55
CA ALA A 43 9.67 -15.13 2.54
C ALA A 43 10.93 -14.46 1.97
N GLY A 44 11.65 -13.68 2.78
CA GLY A 44 12.82 -12.89 2.36
C GLY A 44 12.52 -11.66 1.51
N SER A 45 11.30 -11.51 0.97
CA SER A 45 10.99 -10.42 0.04
C SER A 45 10.76 -9.06 0.70
N LYS A 46 10.62 -8.99 2.02
CA LYS A 46 10.40 -7.73 2.74
C LYS A 46 11.62 -6.81 2.51
N PRO A 47 11.49 -5.67 1.82
CA PRO A 47 12.66 -4.88 1.41
C PRO A 47 13.54 -4.42 2.57
N TRP A 48 12.93 -4.00 3.68
CA TRP A 48 13.63 -3.58 4.91
C TRP A 48 14.36 -4.71 5.67
N ARG A 49 14.23 -5.96 5.22
CA ARG A 49 14.94 -7.14 5.77
C ARG A 49 15.51 -8.03 4.66
N TYR A 50 15.70 -7.48 3.47
CA TYR A 50 16.12 -8.26 2.32
C TYR A 50 17.57 -8.71 2.48
N THR A 51 17.80 -10.03 2.44
CA THR A 51 19.15 -10.63 2.52
C THR A 51 19.59 -11.24 1.19
N GLY A 52 18.65 -11.54 0.30
CA GLY A 52 18.90 -12.25 -0.95
C GLY A 52 19.15 -13.76 -0.82
N GLN A 53 19.01 -14.33 0.39
CA GLN A 53 19.34 -15.74 0.65
C GLN A 53 18.13 -16.68 0.55
N GLU A 54 16.92 -16.16 0.75
CA GLU A 54 15.69 -16.94 0.67
C GLU A 54 15.35 -17.34 -0.77
N GLU A 55 14.48 -18.34 -0.91
CA GLU A 55 14.13 -18.93 -2.20
C GLU A 55 13.67 -17.89 -3.23
N ASN A 56 14.28 -17.92 -4.42
CA ASN A 56 14.05 -17.02 -5.54
C ASN A 56 14.49 -15.57 -5.30
N MET A 57 15.01 -15.21 -4.12
CA MET A 57 15.43 -13.83 -3.84
C MET A 57 16.70 -13.45 -4.60
N GLU A 58 17.46 -14.41 -5.12
CA GLU A 58 18.66 -14.16 -5.91
C GLU A 58 18.39 -13.54 -7.29
N ARG A 59 17.14 -13.57 -7.76
CA ARG A 59 16.73 -13.11 -9.09
C ARG A 59 16.94 -11.62 -9.30
N LEU A 60 17.31 -11.25 -10.53
CA LEU A 60 17.61 -9.87 -10.91
C LEU A 60 16.37 -8.96 -10.88
N ASP A 61 15.22 -9.48 -11.28
CA ASP A 61 13.96 -8.74 -11.26
C ASP A 61 13.53 -8.38 -9.82
N ILE A 62 13.71 -9.29 -8.87
CA ILE A 62 13.44 -9.02 -7.45
C ILE A 62 14.43 -8.02 -6.88
N LYS A 63 15.74 -8.17 -7.14
CA LYS A 63 16.77 -7.22 -6.71
C LYS A 63 16.45 -5.81 -7.20
N MET A 64 16.11 -5.66 -8.47
CA MET A 64 15.70 -4.37 -9.04
C MET A 64 14.48 -3.77 -8.30
N LEU A 65 13.48 -4.57 -7.92
CA LEU A 65 12.32 -4.06 -7.18
C LEU A 65 12.70 -3.62 -5.76
N VAL A 66 13.55 -4.39 -5.08
CA VAL A 66 14.07 -4.04 -3.76
C VAL A 66 14.93 -2.78 -3.83
N ASP A 67 15.78 -2.64 -4.85
CA ASP A 67 16.61 -1.45 -5.06
C ASP A 67 15.73 -0.21 -5.26
N LYS A 68 14.69 -0.29 -6.10
CA LYS A 68 13.72 0.82 -6.26
C LYS A 68 13.02 1.19 -4.95
N TRP A 69 12.69 0.20 -4.11
CA TRP A 69 12.13 0.48 -2.78
C TRP A 69 13.17 1.14 -1.88
N SER A 70 14.41 0.66 -1.92
CA SER A 70 15.54 1.18 -1.15
C SER A 70 15.86 2.62 -1.53
N ASP A 71 15.82 2.97 -2.81
CA ASP A 71 16.03 4.33 -3.30
C ASP A 71 15.01 5.30 -2.69
N ILE A 72 13.74 4.88 -2.56
CA ILE A 72 12.68 5.69 -1.94
C ILE A 72 12.87 5.74 -0.41
N TYR A 73 13.20 4.61 0.22
CA TYR A 73 13.31 4.54 1.68
C TYR A 73 14.49 5.36 2.22
N ASN A 74 15.59 5.44 1.47
CA ASN A 74 16.78 6.21 1.84
C ASN A 74 16.79 7.63 1.24
N ASP A 75 15.67 8.07 0.65
CA ASP A 75 15.53 9.45 0.21
C ASP A 75 15.20 10.34 1.40
N ASP A 76 16.24 10.94 1.99
CA ASP A 76 16.13 11.88 3.12
C ASP A 76 15.20 13.08 2.81
N THR A 77 14.90 13.38 1.54
CA THR A 77 13.96 14.46 1.20
C THR A 77 12.50 14.11 1.49
N LEU A 78 12.21 12.81 1.65
CA LEU A 78 10.91 12.29 2.06
C LEU A 78 10.76 12.22 3.59
N ASP A 79 11.83 12.49 4.34
CA ASP A 79 11.77 12.53 5.79
C ASP A 79 10.78 13.60 6.26
N TYR A 80 10.07 13.28 7.33
CA TYR A 80 9.10 14.18 7.92
C TYR A 80 9.80 15.45 8.44
N ASN A 81 9.53 16.59 7.80
CA ASN A 81 9.98 17.89 8.26
C ASN A 81 8.85 18.66 8.96
N PRO A 82 8.89 18.81 10.30
CA PRO A 82 7.84 19.50 11.04
C PRO A 82 7.71 20.99 10.67
N SER A 83 8.78 21.62 10.16
CA SER A 83 8.75 23.03 9.73
C SER A 83 7.96 23.24 8.44
N ILE A 84 7.94 22.24 7.54
CA ILE A 84 7.14 22.28 6.31
C ILE A 84 5.68 21.94 6.64
N ALA A 85 5.46 20.96 7.53
CA ALA A 85 4.13 20.56 7.96
C ALA A 85 3.37 21.72 8.64
N THR A 86 4.05 22.48 9.50
CA THR A 86 3.47 23.66 10.18
C THR A 86 3.23 24.85 9.23
N ALA A 87 3.98 24.97 8.13
CA ALA A 87 3.76 26.00 7.11
C ALA A 87 2.62 25.65 6.13
N ALA A 88 2.36 24.35 5.90
CA ALA A 88 1.28 23.86 5.04
C ALA A 88 -0.07 23.82 5.77
N VAL A 89 -0.06 23.75 7.11
CA VAL A 89 -1.23 23.97 7.94
C VAL A 89 -1.48 25.47 7.97
N LEU A 90 -2.37 25.96 7.12
CA LEU A 90 -3.10 27.20 7.42
C LEU A 90 -3.63 27.06 8.85
N PRO A 91 -3.64 28.12 9.67
CA PRO A 91 -4.21 28.05 11.01
C PRO A 91 -5.67 27.63 10.87
N VAL A 92 -5.92 26.34 11.02
CA VAL A 92 -7.26 25.80 11.14
C VAL A 92 -7.63 26.12 12.58
N ASP A 93 -8.56 27.04 12.74
CA ASP A 93 -9.22 27.21 14.02
C ASP A 93 -9.89 25.86 14.36
N GLU A 94 -9.33 25.16 15.34
CA GLU A 94 -9.87 23.86 15.81
C GLU A 94 -11.35 23.99 16.20
N GLY A 95 -11.79 25.19 16.62
CA GLY A 95 -13.19 25.52 16.86
C GLY A 95 -14.06 25.48 15.60
N GLN A 96 -13.55 25.94 14.46
CA GLN A 96 -14.26 25.91 13.19
C GLN A 96 -14.35 24.50 12.62
N LEU A 97 -13.26 23.71 12.73
CA LEU A 97 -13.22 22.33 12.24
C LEU A 97 -14.18 21.42 13.03
N THR A 98 -14.24 21.57 14.35
CA THR A 98 -15.15 20.80 15.21
C THR A 98 -16.62 21.13 14.94
N VAL A 99 -16.95 22.40 14.68
CA VAL A 99 -18.30 22.83 14.29
C VAL A 99 -18.70 22.23 12.94
N GLU A 100 -17.85 22.32 11.92
CA GLU A 100 -18.15 21.78 10.58
C GLU A 100 -18.31 20.24 10.60
N LEU A 101 -17.45 19.52 11.33
CA LEU A 101 -17.60 18.06 11.47
C LEU A 101 -18.90 17.68 12.20
N THR A 102 -19.31 18.45 13.19
CA THR A 102 -20.54 18.17 13.96
C THR A 102 -21.79 18.49 13.15
N GLU A 103 -21.79 19.57 12.37
CA GLU A 103 -22.89 19.93 11.47
C GLU A 103 -23.01 18.99 10.27
N ALA A 104 -21.88 18.55 9.68
CA ALA A 104 -21.87 17.65 8.54
C ALA A 104 -22.24 16.20 8.90
N ALA A 105 -21.93 15.75 10.12
CA ALA A 105 -22.13 14.36 10.52
C ALA A 105 -23.58 14.01 10.88
N GLY A 106 -24.46 15.00 11.13
CA GLY A 106 -25.84 14.77 11.56
C GLY A 106 -25.93 13.83 12.78
N VAL A 107 -27.02 13.08 12.93
CA VAL A 107 -27.12 12.04 13.97
C VAL A 107 -26.25 10.85 13.57
N VAL A 108 -25.05 10.77 14.14
CA VAL A 108 -24.14 9.64 13.92
C VAL A 108 -24.63 8.43 14.70
N HIS A 109 -25.28 7.49 14.02
CA HIS A 109 -25.58 6.18 14.57
C HIS A 109 -24.30 5.33 14.62
N TYR A 110 -23.56 5.46 15.71
CA TYR A 110 -22.40 4.61 15.95
C TYR A 110 -22.86 3.24 16.48
N ILE A 111 -22.33 2.16 15.91
CA ILE A 111 -22.45 0.82 16.44
C ILE A 111 -21.03 0.36 16.74
N ALA A 112 -20.71 0.16 18.02
CA ALA A 112 -19.40 -0.33 18.42
C ALA A 112 -19.18 -1.75 17.88
N ALA A 113 -18.00 -2.01 17.32
CA ALA A 113 -17.61 -3.36 16.97
C ALA A 113 -17.51 -4.22 18.24
N PRO A 114 -17.93 -5.50 18.19
CA PRO A 114 -17.78 -6.40 19.33
C PRO A 114 -16.30 -6.60 19.69
N SER A 115 -16.04 -6.77 20.99
CA SER A 115 -14.71 -7.04 21.51
C SER A 115 -14.16 -8.35 20.93
N ALA A 116 -12.99 -8.30 20.31
CA ALA A 116 -12.24 -9.50 19.96
C ALA A 116 -11.53 -10.01 21.22
N ALA A 117 -12.18 -10.92 21.93
CA ALA A 117 -11.58 -11.77 22.95
C ALA A 117 -11.43 -13.19 22.39
#